data_AF-A0A0C9VWI1-F1
#
_entry.id   AF-A0A0C9VWI1-F1
#
_cell.length_a   1.000
_cell.length_b   1.000
_cell.length_c   1.000
_cell.angle_alpha   90.00
_cell.angle_beta   90.00
_cell.angle_gamma   90.00
#
_symmetry.space_group_name_H-M   'P 1'
#
loop_
_entity.id
_entity.type
_entity.pdbx_description
1 polymer ?
#
loop_
_entity_poly.entity_id
_entity_poly.type
_entity_poly.pdbx_seq_one_letter_code
_entity_poly.pdbx_strand_id
1 'polypeptide(L)'
;VIKYLTNNPNFRCKLFSDSTCEAKESGQKKNQGKDGKSQMHLVLAAEVFGKSMDLDLLNHYTLNPTKHGKSVGQNLARLKKTYSDHLKGLGKTGAGLVPENVTPGSEIANKIGMQISNARIMS
;
A
#
# COMPACT_ATOMS: atom_id res chain seq x y z
N VAL A 1 11.83 -8.20 5.19
CA VAL A 1 11.79 -7.16 4.12
C VAL A 1 12.35 -7.75 2.83
N ILE A 2 11.67 -7.59 1.69
CA ILE A 2 12.16 -8.08 0.39
C ILE A 2 13.29 -7.15 -0.08
N LYS A 3 14.56 -7.59 0.01
CA LYS A 3 15.75 -6.79 -0.34
C LYS A 3 15.66 -6.18 -1.75
N TYR A 4 15.08 -6.91 -2.69
CA TYR A 4 14.88 -6.44 -4.06
C TYR A 4 14.08 -5.12 -4.14
N LEU A 5 13.04 -4.96 -3.32
CA LEU A 5 12.22 -3.74 -3.30
C LEU A 5 12.96 -2.53 -2.70
N THR A 6 13.90 -2.77 -1.79
CA THR A 6 14.76 -1.72 -1.24
C THR A 6 15.79 -1.27 -2.26
N ASN A 7 16.40 -2.23 -2.97
CA ASN A 7 17.48 -1.97 -3.92
C ASN A 7 16.96 -1.42 -5.27
N ASN A 8 15.67 -1.60 -5.59
CA ASN A 8 15.06 -1.17 -6.85
C ASN A 8 13.91 -0.18 -6.59
N PRO A 9 14.21 1.07 -6.20
CA PRO A 9 13.18 2.06 -5.86
C PRO A 9 12.24 2.37 -7.03
N ASN A 10 12.74 2.42 -8.26
CA ASN A 10 11.90 2.65 -9.45
C ASN A 10 10.90 1.51 -9.68
N PHE A 11 11.33 0.26 -9.50
CA PHE A 11 10.46 -0.91 -9.57
C PHE A 11 9.38 -0.84 -8.49
N ARG A 12 9.79 -0.50 -7.25
CA ARG A 12 8.86 -0.33 -6.12
C ARG A 12 7.84 0.77 -6.42
N CYS A 13 8.27 1.94 -6.86
CA CYS A 13 7.38 3.04 -7.22
C CYS A 13 6.41 2.61 -8.33
N LYS A 14 6.89 1.97 -9.40
CA LYS A 14 6.01 1.50 -10.49
C LYS A 14 5.01 0.43 -10.03
N LEU A 15 5.39 -0.45 -9.10
CA LEU A 15 4.53 -1.53 -8.60
C LEU A 15 3.39 -0.98 -7.73
N PHE A 16 3.69 0.01 -6.90
CA PHE A 16 2.75 0.55 -5.93
C PHE A 16 2.05 1.84 -6.38
N SER A 17 2.64 2.60 -7.32
CA SER A 17 2.01 3.76 -7.93
C SER A 17 0.76 3.33 -8.69
N ASP A 18 -0.28 4.14 -8.53
CA ASP A 18 -1.45 4.10 -9.38
C ASP A 18 -1.26 5.16 -10.46
N SER A 19 -0.81 4.72 -11.64
CA SER A 19 -0.46 5.59 -12.77
C SER A 19 -1.63 6.44 -13.29
N THR A 20 -2.82 6.30 -12.73
CA THR A 20 -4.03 7.05 -13.07
C THR A 20 -4.25 8.31 -12.22
N CYS A 21 -3.78 8.35 -10.96
CA CYS A 21 -3.89 9.54 -10.11
C CYS A 21 -2.75 10.54 -10.39
N GLU A 22 -1.50 10.07 -10.38
CA GLU A 22 -0.33 10.95 -10.57
C GLU A 22 -0.25 11.57 -11.98
N ALA A 23 -0.76 10.88 -13.02
CA ALA A 23 -0.75 11.39 -14.39
C ALA A 23 -1.73 12.55 -14.63
N LYS A 24 -2.76 12.71 -13.79
CA LYS A 24 -3.71 13.83 -13.88
C LYS A 24 -3.21 15.06 -13.11
N GLU A 25 -2.50 14.86 -12.02
CA GLU A 25 -2.05 15.98 -11.15
C GLU A 25 -0.72 16.60 -11.60
N SER A 26 0.15 15.86 -12.30
CA SER A 26 1.51 16.32 -12.61
C SER A 26 1.74 16.84 -14.03
N GLY A 27 0.74 16.76 -14.92
CA GLY A 27 0.93 17.08 -16.35
C GLY A 27 2.01 16.24 -17.05
N GLN A 28 2.54 15.20 -16.40
CA GLN A 28 3.60 14.36 -16.92
C GLN A 28 3.04 13.25 -17.80
N LYS A 29 3.73 12.99 -18.92
CA LYS A 29 3.40 11.91 -19.84
C LYS A 29 3.44 10.57 -19.10
N LYS A 30 2.39 9.76 -19.28
CA LYS A 30 2.27 8.41 -18.73
C LYS A 30 3.56 7.63 -18.96
N ASN A 31 4.28 7.30 -17.89
CA ASN A 31 5.27 6.23 -17.92
C ASN A 31 4.53 4.88 -17.99
N GLN A 32 4.00 4.57 -19.17
CA GLN A 32 3.62 3.21 -19.53
C GLN A 32 4.92 2.42 -19.70
N GLY A 33 5.50 2.01 -18.57
CA GLY A 33 6.57 1.03 -18.63
C GLY A 33 6.02 -0.23 -19.29
N LYS A 34 6.75 -0.74 -20.28
CA LYS A 34 6.40 -1.86 -21.17
C LYS A 34 5.81 -3.08 -20.43
N ASP A 35 6.19 -3.26 -19.17
CA ASP A 35 5.71 -4.38 -18.35
C ASP A 35 4.47 -4.04 -17.53
N GLY A 36 3.44 -4.88 -17.65
CA GLY A 36 2.22 -4.80 -16.84
C GLY A 36 2.44 -5.28 -15.39
N LYS A 37 1.54 -4.89 -14.47
CA LYS A 37 1.59 -5.29 -13.05
C LYS A 37 1.74 -6.82 -12.87
N SER A 38 1.12 -7.61 -13.74
CA SER A 38 1.25 -9.08 -13.74
C SER A 38 2.70 -9.56 -13.94
N GLN A 39 3.46 -8.93 -14.84
CA GLN A 39 4.88 -9.26 -15.04
C GLN A 39 5.72 -8.85 -13.84
N MET A 40 5.42 -7.71 -13.22
CA MET A 40 6.10 -7.28 -12.01
C MET A 40 5.85 -8.26 -10.84
N HIS A 41 4.67 -8.85 -10.74
CA HIS A 41 4.41 -9.90 -9.75
C HIS A 41 5.22 -11.18 -10.01
N LEU A 42 5.50 -11.52 -11.28
CA LEU A 42 6.38 -12.65 -11.62
C LEU A 42 7.81 -12.39 -11.19
N VAL A 43 8.33 -11.17 -11.40
CA VAL A 43 9.65 -10.78 -10.91
C VAL A 43 9.75 -10.92 -9.40
N LEU A 44 8.73 -10.46 -8.67
CA LEU A 44 8.69 -10.66 -7.21
C LEU A 44 8.59 -12.13 -6.80
N ALA A 45 7.82 -12.94 -7.52
CA ALA A 45 7.74 -14.36 -7.25
C ALA A 45 9.11 -15.05 -7.43
N ALA A 46 9.88 -14.67 -8.46
CA ALA A 46 11.24 -15.17 -8.66
C ALA A 46 12.18 -14.77 -7.51
N GLU A 47 12.08 -13.53 -7.02
CA GLU A 47 12.90 -13.04 -5.91
C GLU A 47 12.55 -13.69 -4.56
N VAL A 48 11.28 -14.05 -4.35
CA VAL A 48 10.80 -14.61 -3.08
C VAL A 48 10.93 -16.14 -3.06
N PHE A 49 10.49 -16.81 -4.12
CA PHE A 49 10.43 -18.28 -4.18
C PHE A 49 11.61 -18.88 -4.92
N GLY A 50 12.09 -18.23 -5.99
CA GLY A 50 13.21 -18.72 -6.82
C GLY A 50 14.58 -18.61 -6.14
N LYS A 51 14.68 -17.86 -5.03
CA LYS A 51 15.90 -17.73 -4.21
C LYS A 51 15.72 -18.35 -2.81
N SER A 52 14.69 -19.17 -2.63
CA SER A 52 14.45 -19.85 -1.36
C SER A 52 15.55 -20.89 -1.10
N MET A 53 15.97 -21.02 0.16
CA MET A 53 16.83 -22.12 0.61
C MET A 53 16.04 -23.43 0.82
N ASP A 54 14.72 -23.33 0.90
CA ASP A 54 13.81 -24.48 0.96
C ASP A 54 13.68 -25.09 -0.45
N LEU A 55 14.23 -26.30 -0.60
CA LEU A 55 14.26 -27.04 -1.87
C LEU A 55 12.86 -27.48 -2.32
N ASP A 56 11.96 -27.79 -1.39
CA ASP A 56 10.59 -28.20 -1.72
C ASP A 56 9.80 -27.01 -2.27
N LEU A 57 9.97 -25.84 -1.62
CA LEU A 57 9.38 -24.60 -2.10
C LEU A 57 9.95 -24.18 -3.46
N LEU A 58 11.27 -24.32 -3.65
CA LEU A 58 11.93 -24.02 -4.91
C LEU A 58 11.42 -24.95 -6.02
N ASN A 59 11.32 -26.26 -5.76
CA ASN A 59 10.75 -27.23 -6.70
C ASN A 59 9.28 -26.93 -7.04
N HIS A 60 8.47 -26.58 -6.05
CA HIS A 60 7.09 -26.17 -6.31
C HIS A 60 7.00 -24.91 -7.16
N TYR A 61 7.90 -23.95 -6.95
CA TYR A 61 7.98 -22.74 -7.75
C TYR A 61 8.43 -23.02 -9.18
N THR A 62 9.48 -23.82 -9.40
CA THR A 62 9.99 -24.13 -10.75
C THR A 62 8.96 -24.85 -11.61
N LEU A 63 8.14 -25.71 -11.00
CA LEU A 63 7.03 -26.38 -11.69
C LEU A 63 5.92 -25.41 -12.11
N ASN A 64 5.67 -24.34 -11.34
CA ASN A 64 4.52 -23.46 -11.54
C ASN A 64 4.84 -21.98 -11.23
N PRO A 65 5.75 -21.31 -11.95
CA PRO A 65 6.19 -19.96 -11.62
C PRO A 65 5.06 -18.92 -11.80
N THR A 66 4.20 -19.12 -12.79
CA THR A 66 3.06 -18.23 -13.07
C THR A 66 2.00 -18.25 -11.96
N LYS A 67 1.74 -19.42 -11.36
CA LYS A 67 0.84 -19.57 -10.22
C LYS A 67 1.33 -18.75 -9.02
N HIS A 68 2.64 -18.75 -8.78
CA HIS A 68 3.25 -17.98 -7.70
C HIS A 68 3.19 -16.47 -7.98
N GLY A 69 3.42 -16.03 -9.22
CA GLY A 69 3.18 -14.63 -9.59
C GLY A 69 1.74 -14.18 -9.36
N LYS A 70 0.75 -15.02 -9.71
CA LYS A 70 -0.66 -14.74 -9.41
C LYS A 70 -0.92 -14.67 -7.91
N SER A 71 -0.37 -15.59 -7.13
CA SER A 71 -0.47 -15.60 -5.67
C SER A 71 0.10 -14.33 -5.04
N VAL A 72 1.26 -13.87 -5.50
CA VAL A 72 1.85 -12.58 -5.09
C VAL A 72 0.90 -11.42 -5.38
N GLY A 73 0.36 -11.35 -6.59
CA GLY A 73 -0.59 -10.29 -6.96
C GLY A 73 -1.86 -10.27 -6.10
N GLN A 74 -2.45 -11.44 -5.84
CA GLN A 74 -3.62 -11.58 -4.96
C GLN A 74 -3.29 -11.16 -3.52
N ASN A 75 -2.12 -11.54 -3.02
CA ASN A 75 -1.69 -11.16 -1.69
C ASN A 75 -1.52 -9.64 -1.56
N LEU A 76 -0.86 -9.00 -2.53
CA LEU A 76 -0.69 -7.55 -2.56
C LEU A 76 -2.04 -6.82 -2.65
N ALA A 77 -2.99 -7.33 -3.42
CA ALA A 77 -4.33 -6.76 -3.51
C ALA A 77 -5.08 -6.82 -2.17
N ARG A 78 -4.98 -7.94 -1.44
CA ARG A 78 -5.55 -8.07 -0.08
C ARG A 78 -4.91 -7.07 0.88
N LEU A 79 -3.58 -6.98 0.90
CA LEU A 79 -2.86 -6.04 1.76
C LEU A 79 -3.24 -4.59 1.48
N LYS A 80 -3.34 -4.20 0.20
CA LYS A 80 -3.81 -2.87 -0.20
C LYS A 80 -5.22 -2.60 0.31
N LYS A 81 -6.14 -3.58 0.17
CA LYS A 81 -7.51 -3.46 0.68
C LYS A 81 -7.53 -3.27 2.19
N THR A 82 -6.85 -4.13 2.94
CA THR A 82 -6.75 -4.01 4.41
C THR A 82 -6.22 -2.65 4.82
N TYR A 83 -5.15 -2.17 4.18
CA TYR A 83 -4.60 -0.85 4.44
C TYR A 83 -5.59 0.28 4.15
N SER A 84 -6.26 0.26 2.99
CA SER A 84 -7.30 1.24 2.65
C SER A 84 -8.48 1.22 3.62
N ASP A 85 -8.88 0.04 4.11
CA ASP A 85 -9.96 -0.09 5.09
C ASP A 85 -9.55 0.49 6.44
N HIS A 86 -8.29 0.28 6.87
CA HIS A 86 -7.74 0.96 8.06
C HIS A 86 -7.73 2.47 7.90
N LEU A 87 -7.28 3.00 6.75
CA LEU A 87 -7.30 4.44 6.48
C LEU A 87 -8.71 5.03 6.52
N LYS A 88 -9.71 4.33 5.98
CA LYS A 88 -11.12 4.75 6.09
C LYS A 88 -11.60 4.74 7.54
N GLY A 89 -11.18 3.76 8.33
CA GLY A 89 -11.44 3.72 9.77
C GLY A 89 -10.88 4.96 10.47
N LEU A 90 -9.62 5.29 10.22
CA LEU A 90 -8.95 6.48 10.76
C LEU A 90 -9.59 7.80 10.27
N GLY A 91 -10.00 7.86 9.00
CA GLY A 91 -10.70 9.04 8.47
C GLY A 91 -12.02 9.29 9.19
N LYS A 92 -12.75 8.23 9.56
CA LYS A 92 -14.00 8.33 10.33
C LYS A 92 -13.79 8.80 11.77
N THR A 93 -12.61 8.61 12.35
CA THR A 93 -12.31 9.08 13.71
C THR A 93 -11.90 10.56 13.75
N GLY A 94 -11.87 11.26 12.62
CA GLY A 94 -11.43 12.66 12.54
C GLY A 94 -9.93 12.85 12.75
N ALA A 95 -9.15 11.76 12.87
CA ALA A 95 -7.72 11.77 13.21
C ALA A 95 -6.79 12.25 12.07
N GLY A 96 -7.36 12.88 11.03
CA GLY A 96 -6.64 13.48 9.92
C GLY A 96 -7.10 14.91 9.58
N LEU A 97 -7.94 15.52 10.41
CA LEU A 97 -8.30 16.93 10.24
C LEU A 97 -7.29 17.79 10.98
N VAL A 98 -6.63 18.67 10.24
CA VAL A 98 -5.92 19.81 10.83
C VAL A 98 -6.95 20.63 11.60
N PRO A 99 -6.70 21.04 12.85
CA PRO A 99 -7.68 21.79 13.67
C PRO A 99 -8.27 23.01 12.95
N GLU A 100 -7.48 23.64 12.08
CA GLU A 100 -7.83 24.81 11.25
C GLU A 100 -8.92 24.52 10.21
N ASN A 101 -9.08 23.26 9.79
CA ASN A 101 -10.07 22.82 8.80
C ASN A 101 -11.35 22.25 9.44
N VAL A 102 -11.46 22.34 10.77
CA VAL A 102 -12.64 21.88 11.50
C VAL A 102 -13.58 23.06 11.66
N THR A 103 -14.72 23.04 10.97
CA THR A 103 -15.77 24.04 11.15
C THR A 103 -16.23 24.04 12.62
N PRO A 104 -16.14 25.17 13.34
CA PRO A 104 -16.63 25.29 14.70
C PRO A 104 -18.11 24.90 14.79
N GLY A 105 -18.45 24.00 15.73
CA GLY A 105 -19.83 23.51 15.93
C GLY A 105 -20.22 22.27 15.11
N SER A 106 -19.33 21.75 14.26
CA SER A 106 -19.56 20.45 13.61
C SER A 106 -19.49 19.28 14.61
N GLU A 107 -20.13 18.16 14.26
CA GLU A 107 -20.13 16.94 15.09
C GLU A 107 -18.70 16.43 15.39
N ILE A 108 -17.75 16.72 14.50
CA ILE A 108 -16.33 16.39 14.64
C ILE A 108 -15.62 17.38 15.57
N ALA A 109 -15.93 18.68 15.49
CA ALA A 109 -15.40 19.70 16.41
C ALA A 109 -15.72 19.35 17.88
N ASN A 110 -16.94 18.87 18.12
CA ASN A 110 -17.40 18.50 19.46
C ASN A 110 -16.64 17.27 20.01
N LYS A 111 -16.27 16.32 19.14
CA LYS A 111 -15.50 15.12 19.54
C LYS A 111 -14.03 15.46 19.85
N ILE A 112 -13.43 16.39 19.10
CA ILE A 112 -12.06 16.87 19.38
C ILE A 112 -12.02 17.68 20.68
N GLY A 113 -12.99 18.59 20.89
CA GLY A 113 -13.11 19.37 22.11
C GLY A 113 -13.22 18.52 23.38
N MET A 114 -13.95 17.39 23.32
CA MET A 114 -14.07 16.43 24.42
C MET A 114 -12.77 15.68 24.75
N GLN A 115 -11.92 15.40 23.76
CA GLN A 115 -10.65 14.71 24.00
C GLN A 115 -9.60 15.61 24.65
N ILE A 116 -9.59 16.90 24.28
CA ILE A 116 -8.68 17.89 24.87
C ILE A 116 -9.06 18.21 26.32
N SER A 117 -10.35 18.32 26.64
CA SER A 117 -10.80 18.55 28.02
C SER A 117 -10.50 17.37 28.95
N ASN A 118 -10.66 16.13 28.48
CA ASN A 118 -10.31 14.94 29.27
C ASN A 118 -8.80 14.79 29.53
N ALA A 119 -7.95 15.19 28.57
CA ALA A 119 -6.49 15.18 28.75
C ALA A 119 -6.00 16.23 29.76
N ARG A 120 -6.74 17.33 29.94
CA ARG A 120 -6.39 18.42 30.87
C ARG A 120 -6.88 18.19 32.30
N ILE A 121 -7.85 17.31 32.51
CA ILE A 121 -8.37 16.95 33.85
C ILE A 121 -7.52 15.83 34.51
N MET A 122 -6.69 15.13 33.73
CA MET A 122 -5.82 14.03 34.18
C MET A 122 -4.34 14.45 34.36
N SER A 123 -4.02 15.75 34.30
CA SER A 123 -2.69 16.34 34.56
C SER A 123 -2.75 17.30 35.72
#